data_AF-A0AAF0DP07-F1
#
_entry.id   AF-A0AAF0DP07-F1
#
_cell.length_a   1.000
_cell.length_b   1.000
_cell.length_c   1.000
_cell.angle_alpha   90.00
_cell.angle_beta   90.00
_cell.angle_gamma   90.00
#
_symmetry.space_group_name_H-M   'P 1'
#
loop_
_entity.id
_entity.type
_entity.pdbx_description
1 polymer ?
#
loop_
_entity_poly.entity_id
_entity_poly.type
_entity_poly.pdbx_seq_one_letter_code
_entity_poly.pdbx_strand_id
1 'polypeptide(L)'
;MAAEPTFVELEDSARAAINSLKLCPEFLSSKIAIIGGAALWKHIPNGRTTEDVDFIITVSGAPQSVKSKLLQLPNSPFAEFAQLFVYKHPCGKDIQIDFTPEWQQSAFVPEAATVISNVNPAALPYISALDLLALKINTCGLRPTATKKTRDARDALALALRISQQGPVTLNQAQRAAILQGIEDVGALSGRDVNWWKSILNL
;
A
#
# COMPACT_ATOMS: atom_id res chain seq x y z
N MET A 1 19.66 17.94 4.44
CA MET A 1 18.73 16.80 4.27
C MET A 1 17.38 17.25 4.78
N ALA A 2 16.32 17.15 3.97
CA ALA A 2 14.97 17.42 4.47
C ALA A 2 14.63 16.36 5.54
N ALA A 3 13.89 16.75 6.58
CA ALA A 3 13.48 15.82 7.62
C ALA A 3 12.49 14.79 7.06
N GLU A 4 12.63 13.52 7.45
CA GLU A 4 11.68 12.45 7.10
C GLU A 4 10.23 12.85 7.48
N PRO A 5 9.23 12.45 6.70
CA PRO A 5 7.83 12.69 7.04
C PRO A 5 7.41 11.85 8.26
N THR A 6 6.64 12.48 9.13
CA THR A 6 5.92 11.80 10.21
C THR A 6 4.73 11.04 9.65
N PHE A 7 4.22 10.05 10.40
CA PHE A 7 3.03 9.31 10.01
C PHE A 7 1.80 10.23 9.78
N VAL A 8 1.66 11.30 10.57
CA VAL A 8 0.59 12.29 10.42
C VAL A 8 0.71 13.03 9.08
N GLU A 9 1.91 13.44 8.68
CA GLU A 9 2.13 14.10 7.39
C GLU A 9 1.86 13.15 6.21
N LEU A 10 2.12 11.84 6.37
CA LEU A 10 1.72 10.83 5.38
C LEU A 10 0.20 10.67 5.31
N GLU A 11 -0.50 10.63 6.44
CA GLU A 11 -1.97 10.56 6.48
C GLU A 11 -2.63 11.82 5.88
N ASP A 12 -2.07 13.00 6.15
CA ASP A 12 -2.53 14.26 5.58
C ASP A 12 -2.33 14.30 4.07
N SER A 13 -1.15 13.84 3.59
CA SER A 13 -0.86 13.72 2.15
C SER A 13 -1.79 12.72 1.46
N ALA A 14 -2.05 11.58 2.10
CA ALA A 14 -2.98 10.57 1.59
C ALA A 14 -4.40 11.15 1.46
N ARG A 15 -4.85 11.89 2.49
CA ARG A 15 -6.15 12.56 2.49
C ARG A 15 -6.23 13.61 1.39
N ALA A 16 -5.18 14.41 1.21
CA ALA A 16 -5.11 15.41 0.15
C ALA A 16 -5.20 14.76 -1.24
N ALA A 17 -4.46 13.68 -1.49
CA ALA A 17 -4.52 12.90 -2.72
C ALA A 17 -5.95 12.39 -3.02
N ILE A 18 -6.60 11.75 -2.05
CA ILE A 18 -7.98 11.26 -2.21
C ILE A 18 -8.96 12.42 -2.48
N ASN A 19 -8.85 13.53 -1.75
CA ASN A 19 -9.71 14.68 -1.95
C ASN A 19 -9.51 15.31 -3.34
N SER A 20 -8.29 15.35 -3.85
CA SER A 20 -8.02 15.81 -5.22
C SER A 20 -8.60 14.86 -6.27
N LEU A 21 -8.56 13.55 -6.06
CA LEU A 21 -9.22 12.58 -6.95
C LEU A 21 -10.74 12.79 -7.02
N LYS A 22 -11.37 13.23 -5.92
CA LYS A 22 -12.80 13.56 -5.90
C LYS A 22 -13.17 14.78 -6.76
N LEU A 23 -12.19 15.59 -7.16
CA LEU A 23 -12.41 16.70 -8.08
C LEU A 23 -12.45 16.26 -9.55
N CYS A 24 -12.14 14.99 -9.84
CA CYS A 24 -12.14 14.41 -11.18
C CYS A 24 -13.36 13.48 -11.33
N PRO A 25 -14.47 13.92 -11.97
CA PRO A 25 -15.70 13.14 -12.09
C PRO A 25 -15.50 11.73 -12.64
N GLU A 26 -14.56 11.56 -13.57
CA GLU A 26 -14.23 10.28 -14.21
C GLU A 26 -13.65 9.23 -13.25
N PHE A 27 -13.16 9.65 -12.08
CA PHE A 27 -12.56 8.75 -11.09
C PHE A 27 -13.52 8.36 -9.96
N LEU A 28 -14.68 9.02 -9.86
CA LEU A 28 -15.54 8.92 -8.67
C LEU A 28 -16.06 7.52 -8.37
N SER A 29 -16.31 6.69 -9.39
CA SER A 29 -16.80 5.31 -9.25
C SER A 29 -15.69 4.28 -9.04
N SER A 30 -14.42 4.64 -9.26
CA SER A 30 -13.28 3.74 -9.02
C SER A 30 -13.02 3.59 -7.52
N LYS A 31 -12.36 2.51 -7.13
CA LYS A 31 -11.99 2.23 -5.73
C LYS A 31 -10.54 2.59 -5.46
N ILE A 32 -10.25 2.91 -4.21
CA ILE A 32 -8.92 3.21 -3.70
C ILE A 32 -8.72 2.64 -2.30
N ALA A 33 -7.52 2.16 -2.01
CA ALA A 33 -7.06 1.86 -0.65
C ALA A 33 -5.59 2.26 -0.47
N ILE A 34 -5.22 2.64 0.75
CA ILE A 34 -3.82 2.87 1.15
C ILE A 34 -3.18 1.52 1.45
N ILE A 35 -2.03 1.26 0.84
CA ILE A 35 -1.26 0.02 0.96
C ILE A 35 0.20 0.33 1.37
N GLY A 36 1.10 -0.64 1.21
CA GLY A 36 2.53 -0.39 1.25
C GLY A 36 3.08 0.01 2.62
N GLY A 37 4.08 0.91 2.63
CA GLY A 37 4.81 1.27 3.84
C GLY A 37 3.95 2.01 4.88
N ALA A 38 3.12 2.95 4.44
CA ALA A 38 2.25 3.72 5.32
C ALA A 38 1.20 2.82 6.00
N ALA A 39 0.62 1.86 5.26
CA ALA A 39 -0.30 0.89 5.85
C ALA A 39 0.39 -0.01 6.88
N LEU A 40 1.63 -0.45 6.62
CA LEU A 40 2.41 -1.24 7.58
C LEU A 40 2.67 -0.44 8.87
N TRP A 41 3.07 0.83 8.75
CA TRP A 41 3.34 1.69 9.89
C TRP A 41 2.08 1.89 10.75
N LYS A 42 0.90 2.02 10.13
CA LYS A 42 -0.37 2.06 10.86
C LYS A 42 -0.63 0.81 11.70
N HIS A 43 -0.36 -0.38 11.15
CA HIS A 43 -0.59 -1.66 11.83
C HIS A 43 0.48 -2.00 12.87
N ILE A 44 1.70 -1.48 12.68
CA ILE A 44 2.85 -1.67 13.56
C ILE A 44 3.51 -0.31 13.86
N PRO A 45 2.93 0.52 14.75
CA PRO A 45 3.39 1.90 14.99
C PRO A 45 4.85 2.03 15.46
N ASN A 46 5.34 1.02 16.18
CA ASN A 46 6.72 0.93 16.66
C ASN A 46 7.66 0.19 15.68
N GLY A 47 7.19 -0.06 14.45
CA GLY A 47 7.93 -0.75 13.40
C GLY A 47 8.75 0.19 12.53
N ARG A 48 8.99 -0.21 11.28
CA ARG A 48 9.69 0.66 10.31
C ARG A 48 8.80 1.84 9.91
N THR A 49 9.44 2.97 9.64
CA THR A 49 8.83 4.15 9.01
C THR A 49 8.93 4.05 7.49
N THR A 50 8.27 4.96 6.78
CA THR A 50 8.34 5.10 5.32
C THR A 50 8.25 6.58 4.94
N GLU A 51 8.64 6.91 3.71
CA GLU A 51 8.66 8.29 3.20
C GLU A 51 7.59 8.56 2.14
N ASP A 52 6.84 7.51 1.77
CA ASP A 52 5.91 7.46 0.66
C ASP A 52 4.51 6.99 1.09
N VAL A 53 3.50 7.38 0.31
CA VAL A 53 2.14 6.86 0.40
C VAL A 53 1.85 6.04 -0.85
N ASP A 54 1.67 4.74 -0.67
CA ASP A 54 1.24 3.84 -1.72
C ASP A 54 -0.27 3.65 -1.71
N PHE A 55 -0.89 3.73 -2.88
CA PHE A 55 -2.28 3.38 -3.11
C PHE A 55 -2.40 2.18 -4.03
N ILE A 56 -3.42 1.36 -3.82
CA ILE A 56 -4.01 0.54 -4.90
C ILE A 56 -5.25 1.27 -5.41
N ILE A 57 -5.40 1.35 -6.73
CA ILE A 57 -6.50 2.09 -7.37
C ILE A 57 -7.06 1.35 -8.60
N THR A 58 -8.37 1.43 -8.80
CA THR A 58 -9.09 0.77 -9.90
C THR A 58 -9.49 1.76 -11.01
N VAL A 59 -8.72 2.84 -11.15
CA VAL A 59 -8.90 3.83 -12.22
C VAL A 59 -8.29 3.29 -13.52
N SER A 60 -9.06 3.33 -14.60
CA SER A 60 -8.57 2.95 -15.93
C SER A 60 -7.42 3.86 -16.37
N GLY A 61 -6.35 3.25 -16.89
CA GLY A 61 -5.13 3.97 -17.30
C GLY A 61 -4.21 4.41 -16.15
N ALA A 62 -4.50 4.00 -14.91
CA ALA A 62 -3.58 4.23 -13.80
C ALA A 62 -2.22 3.50 -14.03
N PRO A 63 -1.09 4.05 -13.56
CA PRO A 63 -0.97 5.31 -12.80
C PRO A 63 -1.06 6.59 -13.64
N GLN A 64 -0.83 6.52 -14.96
CA GLN A 64 -0.56 7.71 -15.76
C GLN A 64 -1.77 8.62 -15.94
N SER A 65 -2.96 8.05 -16.13
CA SER A 65 -4.20 8.85 -16.24
C SER A 65 -4.46 9.65 -14.95
N VAL A 66 -4.21 9.03 -13.79
CA VAL A 66 -4.36 9.64 -12.47
C VAL A 66 -3.36 10.77 -12.28
N LYS A 67 -2.06 10.48 -12.46
CA LYS A 67 -0.98 11.47 -12.28
C LYS A 67 -1.18 12.68 -13.18
N SER A 68 -1.44 12.44 -14.47
CA SER A 68 -1.66 13.50 -15.46
C SER A 68 -2.83 14.41 -15.08
N LYS A 69 -3.94 13.84 -14.61
CA LYS A 69 -5.12 14.61 -14.17
C LYS A 69 -4.85 15.44 -12.93
N LEU A 70 -4.18 14.86 -11.94
CA LEU A 70 -3.82 15.58 -10.71
C LEU A 70 -2.86 16.74 -11.00
N LEU A 71 -1.89 16.58 -11.92
CA LEU A 71 -0.99 17.68 -12.33
C LEU A 71 -1.74 18.82 -13.04
N GLN A 72 -2.82 18.52 -13.76
CA GLN A 72 -3.61 19.50 -14.53
C GLN A 72 -4.64 20.26 -13.69
N LEU A 73 -4.83 19.93 -12.42
CA LEU A 73 -5.75 20.66 -11.54
C LEU A 73 -5.31 22.13 -11.39
N PRO A 74 -6.25 23.10 -11.35
CA PRO A 74 -5.92 24.49 -11.04
C PRO A 74 -5.19 24.59 -9.70
N ASN A 75 -4.04 25.26 -9.68
CA ASN A 75 -3.17 25.37 -8.49
C ASN A 75 -2.83 24.00 -7.88
N SER A 76 -2.56 23.00 -8.73
CA SER A 76 -2.23 21.65 -8.28
C SER A 76 -1.10 21.64 -7.24
N PRO A 77 -1.31 21.02 -6.07
CA PRO A 77 -0.26 20.81 -5.09
C PRO A 77 0.65 19.63 -5.48
N PHE A 78 0.41 18.97 -6.63
CA PHE A 78 1.22 17.87 -7.11
C PHE A 78 2.30 18.35 -8.06
N ALA A 79 3.43 17.66 -8.05
CA ALA A 79 4.51 17.87 -9.00
C ALA A 79 5.15 16.54 -9.38
N GLU A 80 5.89 16.55 -10.48
CA GLU A 80 6.71 15.42 -10.90
C GLU A 80 8.17 15.85 -10.99
N PHE A 81 9.05 15.16 -10.28
CA PHE A 81 10.49 15.40 -10.26
C PHE A 81 11.23 14.10 -10.48
N ALA A 82 12.06 14.03 -11.53
CA ALA A 82 12.87 12.84 -11.83
C ALA A 82 12.04 11.53 -11.79
N GLN A 83 10.84 11.54 -12.38
CA GLN A 83 9.87 10.42 -12.41
C GLN A 83 9.15 10.10 -11.08
N LEU A 84 9.42 10.86 -10.01
CA LEU A 84 8.69 10.78 -8.75
C LEU A 84 7.48 11.71 -8.79
N PHE A 85 6.30 11.17 -8.53
CA PHE A 85 5.09 11.96 -8.36
C PHE A 85 4.94 12.31 -6.88
N VAL A 86 4.95 13.61 -6.57
CA VAL A 86 4.98 14.10 -5.19
C VAL A 86 3.82 15.03 -4.90
N TYR A 87 3.37 15.02 -3.65
CA TYR A 87 2.51 16.03 -3.06
C TYR A 87 3.36 17.04 -2.30
N LYS A 88 3.24 18.32 -2.65
CA LYS A 88 3.86 19.43 -1.93
C LYS A 88 3.09 19.70 -0.64
N HIS A 89 3.54 19.10 0.45
CA HIS A 89 2.88 19.23 1.73
C HIS A 89 3.00 20.66 2.27
N PRO A 90 1.95 21.23 2.93
CA PRO A 90 2.00 22.58 3.49
C PRO A 90 3.14 22.85 4.49
N CYS A 91 3.74 21.80 5.06
CA CYS A 91 4.92 21.92 5.92
C CYS A 91 6.25 22.13 5.15
N GLY A 92 6.21 22.19 3.82
CA GLY A 92 7.37 22.38 2.95
C GLY A 92 8.10 21.09 2.56
N LYS A 93 7.53 19.91 2.84
CA LYS A 93 8.05 18.61 2.42
C LYS A 93 7.41 18.14 1.12
N ASP A 94 8.19 17.49 0.27
CA ASP A 94 7.69 16.77 -0.90
C ASP A 94 7.49 15.31 -0.52
N ILE A 95 6.24 14.84 -0.49
CA ILE A 95 5.89 13.49 -0.09
C ILE A 95 5.52 12.68 -1.33
N GLN A 96 6.21 11.56 -1.56
CA GLN A 96 5.95 10.71 -2.71
C GLN A 96 4.59 10.03 -2.60
N ILE A 97 3.82 10.09 -3.69
CA ILE A 97 2.53 9.43 -3.82
C ILE A 97 2.60 8.45 -4.99
N ASP A 98 2.41 7.17 -4.69
CA ASP A 98 2.42 6.12 -5.70
C ASP A 98 1.04 5.52 -5.88
N PHE A 99 0.55 5.51 -7.12
CA PHE A 99 -0.68 4.83 -7.49
C PHE A 99 -0.33 3.51 -8.16
N THR A 100 -0.69 2.40 -7.54
CA THR A 100 -0.56 1.08 -8.14
C THR A 100 -1.89 0.66 -8.75
N PRO A 101 -1.97 0.41 -10.07
CA PRO A 101 -3.18 -0.13 -10.66
C PRO A 101 -3.45 -1.55 -10.15
N GLU A 102 -4.73 -1.90 -10.04
CA GLU A 102 -5.18 -3.20 -9.50
C GLU A 102 -4.54 -4.42 -10.18
N TRP A 103 -4.31 -4.35 -11.49
CA TRP A 103 -3.73 -5.44 -12.27
C TRP A 103 -2.24 -5.64 -12.04
N GLN A 104 -1.51 -4.64 -11.53
CA GLN A 104 -0.05 -4.73 -11.37
C GLN A 104 0.35 -5.55 -10.14
N GLN A 105 -0.50 -5.61 -9.11
CA GLN A 105 -0.24 -6.43 -7.91
C GLN A 105 -0.89 -7.82 -7.97
N SER A 106 -1.55 -8.17 -9.09
CA SER A 106 -2.08 -9.48 -9.54
C SER A 106 -2.78 -10.40 -8.53
N ALA A 107 -2.94 -10.01 -7.28
CA ALA A 107 -3.46 -10.83 -6.20
C ALA A 107 -4.98 -10.65 -6.08
N PHE A 108 -5.40 -9.44 -5.71
CA PHE A 108 -6.79 -9.04 -5.55
C PHE A 108 -6.86 -7.55 -5.20
N VAL A 109 -8.05 -6.95 -5.36
CA VAL A 109 -8.36 -5.64 -4.77
C VAL A 109 -8.76 -5.86 -3.32
N PRO A 110 -8.11 -5.21 -2.33
CA PRO A 110 -8.45 -5.37 -0.93
C PRO A 110 -9.90 -5.05 -0.62
N GLU A 111 -10.48 -5.72 0.38
CA GLU A 111 -11.87 -5.48 0.80
C GLU A 111 -12.08 -4.04 1.29
N ALA A 112 -11.05 -3.46 1.92
CA ALA A 112 -11.06 -2.07 2.38
C ALA A 112 -11.05 -1.03 1.23
N ALA A 113 -10.83 -1.44 -0.02
CA ALA A 113 -10.85 -0.53 -1.15
C ALA A 113 -12.23 0.10 -1.32
N THR A 114 -12.27 1.41 -1.12
CA THR A 114 -13.50 2.19 -1.04
C THR A 114 -13.68 3.00 -2.31
N VAL A 115 -14.93 3.10 -2.80
CA VAL A 115 -15.27 3.97 -3.94
C VAL A 115 -14.85 5.41 -3.64
N ILE A 116 -14.10 6.04 -4.54
CA ILE A 116 -13.44 7.34 -4.33
C ILE A 116 -14.44 8.40 -3.86
N SER A 117 -15.63 8.49 -4.47
CA SER A 117 -16.67 9.43 -4.03
C SER A 117 -17.12 9.23 -2.57
N ASN A 118 -17.09 7.99 -2.09
CA ASN A 118 -17.61 7.59 -0.78
C ASN A 118 -16.55 7.59 0.33
N VAL A 119 -15.26 7.82 0.02
CA VAL A 119 -14.20 7.79 1.03
C VAL A 119 -14.47 8.86 2.09
N ASN A 120 -14.50 8.47 3.36
CA ASN A 120 -14.57 9.41 4.47
C ASN A 120 -13.18 10.03 4.75
N PRO A 121 -12.98 11.36 4.65
CA PRO A 121 -11.69 11.98 4.94
C PRO A 121 -11.19 11.76 6.38
N ALA A 122 -12.09 11.52 7.33
CA ALA A 122 -11.76 11.23 8.72
C ALA A 122 -11.40 9.74 8.96
N ALA A 123 -11.70 8.86 8.00
CA ALA A 123 -11.44 7.42 8.10
C ALA A 123 -10.89 6.92 6.75
N LEU A 124 -9.59 7.07 6.58
CA LEU A 124 -8.90 6.71 5.34
C LEU A 124 -9.00 5.19 5.08
N PRO A 125 -9.13 4.76 3.80
CA PRO A 125 -9.35 3.38 3.42
C PRO A 125 -8.04 2.58 3.47
N TYR A 126 -7.55 2.30 4.66
CA TYR A 126 -6.37 1.46 4.85
C TYR A 126 -6.69 -0.01 4.58
N ILE A 127 -5.82 -0.67 3.83
CA ILE A 127 -5.82 -2.13 3.70
C ILE A 127 -5.80 -2.81 5.08
N SER A 128 -6.52 -3.94 5.22
CA SER A 128 -6.48 -4.75 6.43
C SER A 128 -5.09 -5.35 6.65
N ALA A 129 -4.73 -5.68 7.90
CA ALA A 129 -3.44 -6.31 8.18
C ALA A 129 -3.27 -7.66 7.46
N LEU A 130 -4.35 -8.44 7.33
CA LEU A 130 -4.36 -9.73 6.63
C LEU A 130 -4.20 -9.57 5.11
N ASP A 131 -4.92 -8.61 4.50
CA ASP A 131 -4.74 -8.33 3.08
C ASP A 131 -3.33 -7.82 2.79
N LEU A 132 -2.78 -6.95 3.66
CA LEU A 132 -1.41 -6.44 3.51
C LEU A 132 -0.38 -7.57 3.63
N LEU A 133 -0.57 -8.49 4.58
CA LEU A 133 0.27 -9.67 4.72
C LEU A 133 0.25 -10.51 3.43
N ALA A 134 -0.94 -10.79 2.90
CA ALA A 134 -1.10 -11.57 1.66
C ALA A 134 -0.43 -10.87 0.47
N LEU A 135 -0.60 -9.56 0.32
CA LEU A 135 0.08 -8.79 -0.74
C LEU A 135 1.60 -8.80 -0.58
N LYS A 136 2.12 -8.64 0.64
CA LYS A 136 3.58 -8.65 0.90
C LYS A 136 4.20 -10.00 0.59
N ILE A 137 3.54 -11.10 0.95
CA ILE A 137 3.98 -12.45 0.58
C ILE A 137 3.97 -12.60 -0.94
N ASN A 138 2.85 -12.28 -1.60
CA ASN A 138 2.70 -12.44 -3.05
C ASN A 138 3.73 -11.62 -3.85
N THR A 139 4.06 -10.41 -3.40
CA THR A 139 4.88 -9.48 -4.17
C THR A 139 6.37 -9.56 -3.86
N CYS A 140 6.80 -10.20 -2.77
CA CYS A 140 8.20 -10.17 -2.35
C CYS A 140 9.16 -10.76 -3.39
N GLY A 141 8.80 -11.85 -4.06
CA GLY A 141 9.59 -12.46 -5.15
C GLY A 141 9.64 -11.64 -6.44
N LEU A 142 8.61 -10.81 -6.65
CA LEU A 142 8.38 -10.04 -7.88
C LEU A 142 9.08 -8.67 -7.88
N ARG A 143 9.66 -8.24 -6.76
CA ARG A 143 10.32 -6.93 -6.66
C ARG A 143 11.61 -6.86 -7.50
N PRO A 144 11.93 -5.69 -8.08
CA PRO A 144 13.06 -5.57 -9.00
C PRO A 144 14.44 -5.64 -8.32
N THR A 145 14.52 -5.38 -7.01
CA THR A 145 15.81 -5.37 -6.30
C THR A 145 15.78 -6.27 -5.07
N ALA A 146 16.91 -6.93 -4.78
CA ALA A 146 17.06 -7.80 -3.62
C ALA A 146 16.67 -7.09 -2.31
N THR A 147 17.07 -5.83 -2.14
CA THR A 147 16.67 -5.01 -0.98
C THR A 147 15.16 -4.88 -0.84
N LYS A 148 14.43 -4.65 -1.94
CA LYS A 148 12.96 -4.58 -1.93
C LYS A 148 12.34 -5.96 -1.67
N LYS A 149 12.90 -7.02 -2.25
CA LYS A 149 12.45 -8.42 -2.01
C LYS A 149 12.55 -8.78 -0.52
N THR A 150 13.73 -8.59 0.08
CA THR A 150 13.97 -8.86 1.51
C THR A 150 13.12 -7.97 2.41
N ARG A 151 12.91 -6.70 2.03
CA ARG A 151 12.05 -5.78 2.80
C ARG A 151 10.61 -6.28 2.86
N ASP A 152 10.02 -6.64 1.72
CA ASP A 152 8.65 -7.15 1.71
C ASP A 152 8.52 -8.47 2.49
N ALA A 153 9.52 -9.35 2.43
CA ALA A 153 9.53 -10.58 3.22
C ALA A 153 9.63 -10.33 4.74
N ARG A 154 10.40 -9.33 5.17
CA ARG A 154 10.48 -8.90 6.58
C ARG A 154 9.20 -8.22 7.05
N ASP A 155 8.62 -7.36 6.22
CA ASP A 155 7.33 -6.70 6.49
C ASP A 155 6.23 -7.76 6.65
N ALA A 156 6.20 -8.77 5.78
CA ALA A 156 5.29 -9.92 5.90
C ALA A 156 5.50 -10.67 7.23
N LEU A 157 6.75 -10.96 7.60
CA LEU A 157 7.06 -11.65 8.86
C LEU A 157 6.56 -10.86 10.07
N ALA A 158 6.79 -9.55 10.10
CA ALA A 158 6.33 -8.69 11.18
C ALA A 158 4.80 -8.68 11.29
N LEU A 159 4.08 -8.63 10.15
CA LEU A 159 2.62 -8.73 10.13
C LEU A 159 2.13 -10.09 10.62
N ALA A 160 2.71 -11.21 10.17
CA ALA A 160 2.32 -12.54 10.60
C ALA A 160 2.48 -12.74 12.12
N LEU A 161 3.58 -12.25 12.69
CA LEU A 161 3.81 -12.25 14.14
C LEU A 161 2.79 -11.36 14.87
N ARG A 162 2.50 -10.17 14.34
CA ARG A 162 1.54 -9.24 14.95
C ARG A 162 0.11 -9.78 14.93
N ILE A 163 -0.30 -10.41 13.83
CA ILE A 163 -1.64 -10.98 13.65
C ILE A 163 -1.80 -12.23 14.50
N SER A 164 -0.81 -13.12 14.55
CA SER A 164 -0.88 -14.34 15.37
C SER A 164 -0.99 -14.05 16.88
N GLN A 165 -0.48 -12.90 17.35
CA GLN A 165 -0.71 -12.41 18.72
C GLN A 165 -2.18 -12.05 19.02
N GLN A 166 -2.99 -11.79 18.00
CA GLN A 166 -4.40 -11.44 18.13
C GLN A 166 -5.33 -12.67 18.05
N GLY A 167 -4.79 -13.81 17.63
CA GLY A 167 -5.53 -15.06 17.48
C GLY A 167 -5.12 -15.84 16.23
N PRO A 168 -5.81 -16.97 15.96
CA PRO A 168 -5.55 -17.78 14.78
C PRO A 168 -5.77 -17.01 13.47
N VAL A 169 -4.84 -17.14 12.54
CA VAL A 169 -4.96 -16.55 11.19
C VAL A 169 -6.08 -17.26 10.43
N THR A 170 -7.07 -16.50 9.98
CA THR A 170 -8.17 -16.99 9.13
C THR A 170 -8.10 -16.27 7.79
N LEU A 171 -7.79 -17.01 6.73
CA LEU A 171 -7.62 -16.49 5.38
C LEU A 171 -8.88 -16.74 4.54
N ASN A 172 -9.32 -15.73 3.80
CA ASN A 172 -10.29 -15.93 2.74
C ASN A 172 -9.63 -16.57 1.50
N GLN A 173 -10.44 -16.94 0.51
CA GLN A 173 -9.96 -17.63 -0.69
C GLN A 173 -8.94 -16.81 -1.49
N ALA A 174 -9.15 -15.50 -1.64
CA ALA A 174 -8.27 -14.61 -2.40
C ALA A 174 -6.91 -14.42 -1.70
N GLN A 175 -6.92 -14.18 -0.38
CA GLN A 175 -5.72 -14.09 0.44
C GLN A 175 -4.92 -15.39 0.39
N ARG A 176 -5.58 -16.55 0.55
CA ARG A 176 -4.95 -17.87 0.47
C ARG A 176 -4.30 -18.08 -0.90
N ALA A 177 -5.00 -17.77 -1.98
CA ALA A 177 -4.45 -17.90 -3.34
C ALA A 177 -3.21 -17.01 -3.57
N ALA A 178 -3.27 -15.75 -3.13
CA ALA A 178 -2.13 -14.83 -3.25
C ALA A 178 -0.92 -15.27 -2.42
N ILE A 179 -1.16 -15.76 -1.20
CA ILE A 179 -0.10 -16.26 -0.32
C ILE A 179 0.58 -17.48 -0.95
N LEU A 180 -0.19 -18.43 -1.48
CA LEU A 180 0.37 -19.63 -2.09
C LEU A 180 1.27 -19.33 -3.31
N GLN A 181 1.00 -18.25 -4.04
CA GLN A 181 1.85 -17.81 -5.15
C GLN A 181 3.23 -17.30 -4.69
N GLY A 182 3.30 -16.64 -3.53
CA GLY A 182 4.54 -16.05 -3.00
C GLY A 182 5.21 -16.84 -1.87
N ILE A 183 4.69 -18.01 -1.49
CA ILE A 183 5.10 -18.69 -0.25
C ILE A 183 6.54 -19.19 -0.29
N GLU A 184 7.01 -19.66 -1.45
CA GLU A 184 8.38 -20.12 -1.63
C GLU A 184 9.36 -18.94 -1.55
N ASP A 185 9.04 -17.82 -2.19
CA ASP A 185 9.86 -16.62 -2.18
C ASP A 185 9.98 -16.02 -0.77
N VAL A 186 8.87 -15.91 -0.04
CA VAL A 186 8.92 -15.40 1.34
C VAL A 186 9.67 -16.36 2.26
N GLY A 187 9.56 -17.67 2.03
CA GLY A 187 10.34 -18.68 2.76
C GLY A 187 11.86 -18.50 2.56
N ALA A 188 12.29 -18.21 1.34
CA ALA A 188 13.69 -17.98 1.03
C ALA A 188 14.25 -16.66 1.60
N LEU A 189 13.41 -15.63 1.76
CA LEU A 189 13.85 -14.26 2.05
C LEU A 189 13.61 -13.78 3.48
N SER A 190 12.66 -14.39 4.20
CA SER A 190 12.22 -13.92 5.52
C SER A 190 13.06 -14.42 6.70
N GLY A 191 13.91 -15.45 6.49
CA GLY A 191 14.60 -16.15 7.58
C GLY A 191 13.68 -17.11 8.37
N ARG A 192 12.55 -17.49 7.78
CA ARG A 192 11.64 -18.56 8.22
C ARG A 192 11.35 -19.45 7.04
N ASP A 193 11.44 -20.77 7.22
CA ASP A 193 11.15 -21.71 6.15
C ASP A 193 9.65 -21.76 5.80
N VAL A 194 9.34 -22.39 4.67
CA VAL A 194 7.98 -22.53 4.14
C VAL A 194 7.06 -23.29 5.11
N ASN A 195 7.58 -24.23 5.91
CA ASN A 195 6.76 -24.99 6.85
C ASN A 195 6.32 -24.12 8.02
N TRP A 196 7.19 -23.24 8.51
CA TRP A 196 6.83 -22.22 9.49
C TRP A 196 5.71 -21.32 8.96
N TRP A 197 5.83 -20.87 7.71
CA TRP A 197 4.80 -20.05 7.06
C TRP A 197 3.47 -20.78 6.92
N LYS A 198 3.48 -22.04 6.45
CA LYS A 198 2.26 -22.85 6.35
C LYS A 198 1.58 -23.03 7.71
N SER A 199 2.37 -23.29 8.75
CA SER A 199 1.89 -23.45 10.12
C SER A 199 1.24 -22.17 10.66
N ILE A 200 1.93 -21.03 10.62
CA ILE A 200 1.40 -19.78 11.19
C ILE A 200 0.20 -19.22 10.42
N LEU A 201 0.10 -19.53 9.12
CA LEU A 201 -0.98 -19.05 8.25
C LEU A 201 -2.16 -20.04 8.13
N ASN A 202 -2.11 -21.18 8.83
CA ASN A 202 -3.12 -22.25 8.75
C ASN A 202 -3.40 -22.70 7.29
N LEU A 203 -2.32 -22.92 6.52
CA LEU A 203 -2.39 -23.29 5.10
C LEU A 203 -2.42 -24.80 4.88
#